data_AF-A0A948JM25-F1
#
_entry.id   AF-A0A948JM25-F1
#
_cell.length_a   1.000
_cell.length_b   1.000
_cell.length_c   1.000
_cell.angle_alpha   90.00
_cell.angle_beta   90.00
_cell.angle_gamma   90.00
#
_symmetry.space_group_name_H-M   'P 1'
#
loop_
_entity.id
_entity.type
_entity.pdbx_description
1 polymer ?
#
loop_
_entity_poly.entity_id
_entity_poly.type
_entity_poly.pdbx_seq_one_letter_code
_entity_poly.pdbx_strand_id
1 'polypeptide(L)'
;MSIEACIAHAIHSDLDILEALPEVHDLPVEELEMYIERYILKVQESLCSIIGEKGDPYLRSQDAAGLCATCLESGISLPATMLLKMCQTITELSTLDAKFILDTEDGTSLYYMKMVVT
;
A
#
# COMPACT_ATOMS: atom_id res chain seq x y z
N MET A 1 6.62 -11.71 -0.07
CA MET A 1 5.43 -10.88 0.11
C MET A 1 4.80 -10.66 -1.25
N SER A 2 3.49 -10.94 -1.37
CA SER A 2 2.75 -10.53 -2.56
C SER A 2 2.65 -9.01 -2.63
N ILE A 3 2.41 -8.45 -3.81
CA ILE A 3 2.32 -7.01 -3.98
C ILE A 3 1.19 -6.40 -3.13
N GLU A 4 0.10 -7.14 -2.94
CA GLU A 4 -1.01 -6.75 -2.08
C GLU A 4 -0.58 -6.59 -0.61
N ALA A 5 0.31 -7.47 -0.13
CA ALA A 5 0.85 -7.38 1.22
C ALA A 5 1.78 -6.17 1.39
N CYS A 6 2.59 -5.86 0.37
CA CYS A 6 3.44 -4.66 0.36
C CYS A 6 2.59 -3.38 0.35
N ILE A 7 1.54 -3.33 -0.48
CA ILE A 7 0.59 -2.21 -0.54
C ILE A 7 -0.14 -2.04 0.78
N ALA A 8 -0.66 -3.11 1.37
CA ALA A 8 -1.34 -3.06 2.67
C ALA A 8 -0.41 -2.55 3.77
N HIS A 9 0.86 -2.95 3.76
CA HIS A 9 1.85 -2.45 4.72
C HIS A 9 2.11 -0.94 4.53
N ALA A 10 2.33 -0.49 3.30
CA ALA A 10 2.57 0.93 3.01
C ALA A 10 1.37 1.82 3.35
N ILE A 11 0.14 1.33 3.11
CA ILE A 11 -1.07 2.01 3.58
C ILE A 11 -1.07 2.10 5.11
N HIS A 12 -0.75 1.02 5.81
CA HIS A 12 -0.75 1.02 7.26
C HIS A 12 0.33 1.94 7.87
N SER A 13 1.51 2.03 7.25
CA SER A 13 2.65 2.78 7.79
C SER A 13 2.68 4.25 7.37
N ASP A 14 2.24 4.56 6.14
CA ASP A 14 2.54 5.85 5.51
C ASP A 14 1.30 6.69 5.19
N LEU A 15 0.09 6.11 5.23
CA LEU A 15 -1.15 6.85 4.98
C LEU A 15 -1.50 7.71 6.18
N ASP A 16 -1.42 9.03 6.01
CA ASP A 16 -1.98 9.99 6.95
C ASP A 16 -3.41 10.34 6.53
N ILE A 17 -4.40 9.79 7.25
CA ILE A 17 -5.81 10.00 6.97
C ILE A 17 -6.22 11.47 7.11
N LEU A 18 -5.63 12.23 8.03
CA LEU A 18 -6.01 13.62 8.26
C LEU A 18 -5.48 14.53 7.14
N GLU A 19 -4.29 14.23 6.62
CA GLU A 19 -3.75 14.92 5.45
C GLU A 19 -4.50 14.51 4.16
N ALA A 20 -4.86 13.23 4.03
CA ALA A 20 -5.52 12.69 2.84
C ALA A 20 -7.01 13.07 2.74
N LEU A 21 -7.69 13.20 3.88
CA LEU A 21 -9.12 13.50 3.99
C LEU A 21 -9.35 14.63 5.01
N PRO A 22 -9.00 15.88 4.69
CA PRO A 22 -9.17 17.00 5.63
C PRO A 22 -10.63 17.21 6.06
N GLU A 23 -11.61 16.77 5.26
CA GLU A 23 -13.04 16.87 5.55
C GLU A 23 -13.51 15.94 6.68
N VAL A 24 -12.72 14.95 7.11
CA VAL A 24 -13.11 14.05 8.22
C VAL A 24 -13.33 14.81 9.52
N HIS A 25 -12.73 15.99 9.69
CA HIS A 25 -12.95 16.84 10.85
C HIS A 25 -14.40 17.35 10.98
N ASP A 26 -15.14 17.38 9.88
CA ASP A 26 -16.52 17.89 9.83
C ASP A 26 -17.57 16.76 9.88
N LEU A 27 -17.13 15.50 9.86
CA LEU A 27 -18.03 14.34 9.87
C LEU A 27 -18.51 13.99 11.29
N PRO A 28 -19.78 13.54 11.44
CA PRO A 28 -20.23 12.92 12.68
C PRO A 28 -19.38 11.71 13.04
N VAL A 29 -19.12 11.52 14.34
CA VAL A 29 -18.25 10.44 14.84
C VAL A 29 -18.77 9.07 14.41
N GLU A 30 -20.09 8.91 14.33
CA GLU A 30 -20.78 7.69 13.94
C GLU A 30 -20.52 7.29 12.48
N GLU A 31 -20.13 8.25 11.63
CA GLU A 31 -19.88 8.03 10.20
C GLU A 31 -18.39 7.88 9.88
N LEU A 32 -17.50 8.30 10.79
CA LEU A 32 -16.03 8.34 10.57
C LEU A 32 -15.45 6.99 10.19
N GLU A 33 -15.75 5.94 10.96
CA GLU A 33 -15.17 4.61 10.76
C GLU A 33 -15.46 4.09 9.35
N MET A 34 -16.74 4.13 8.96
CA MET A 34 -17.18 3.67 7.65
C MET A 34 -16.62 4.52 6.49
N TYR A 35 -16.50 5.83 6.70
CA TYR A 35 -15.94 6.74 5.70
C TYR A 35 -14.46 6.44 5.45
N ILE A 36 -13.68 6.32 6.53
CA ILE A 36 -12.24 6.04 6.47
C ILE A 36 -12.00 4.63 5.88
N GLU A 37 -12.75 3.62 6.32
CA GLU A 37 -12.62 2.25 5.80
C GLU A 37 -12.86 2.21 4.28
N ARG A 38 -13.94 2.85 3.80
CA ARG A 38 -14.24 2.94 2.36
C ARG A 38 -13.15 3.65 1.58
N TYR A 39 -12.53 4.68 2.16
CA TYR A 39 -11.43 5.38 1.53
C TYR A 39 -10.20 4.49 1.41
N ILE A 40 -9.79 3.85 2.51
CA ILE A 40 -8.65 2.94 2.54
C ILE A 40 -8.82 1.82 1.51
N LEU A 41 -10.01 1.20 1.44
CA LEU A 41 -10.30 0.15 0.47
C LEU A 41 -10.14 0.64 -0.97
N LYS A 42 -10.66 1.83 -1.31
CA LYS A 42 -10.50 2.42 -2.65
C LYS A 42 -9.05 2.70 -3.00
N VAL A 43 -8.27 3.20 -2.05
CA VAL A 43 -6.83 3.46 -2.24
C VAL A 43 -6.10 2.14 -2.50
N GLN A 44 -6.38 1.10 -1.70
CA GLN A 44 -5.79 -0.21 -1.86
C GLN A 44 -6.15 -0.84 -3.22
N GLU A 45 -7.42 -0.85 -3.60
CA GLU A 45 -7.90 -1.37 -4.88
C GLU A 45 -7.23 -0.64 -6.07
N SER A 46 -7.14 0.68 -5.99
CA SER A 46 -6.52 1.51 -7.03
C SER A 46 -5.02 1.21 -7.17
N LEU A 47 -4.30 1.14 -6.04
CA LEU A 47 -2.88 0.80 -6.04
C LEU A 47 -2.64 -0.61 -6.56
N CYS A 48 -3.42 -1.60 -6.12
CA CYS A 48 -3.30 -2.98 -6.59
C CYS A 48 -3.51 -3.08 -8.10
N SER A 49 -4.55 -2.41 -8.64
CA SER A 49 -4.83 -2.40 -10.07
C SER A 49 -3.68 -1.74 -10.86
N ILE A 50 -3.27 -0.53 -10.50
CA ILE A 50 -2.28 0.23 -11.26
C ILE A 50 -0.89 -0.43 -11.19
N ILE A 51 -0.48 -0.85 -10.00
CA ILE A 51 0.83 -1.48 -9.79
C ILE A 51 0.85 -2.88 -10.41
N GLY A 52 -0.26 -3.62 -10.36
CA GLY A 52 -0.39 -4.91 -11.04
C GLY A 52 -0.26 -4.80 -12.56
N GLU A 53 -0.81 -3.74 -13.17
CA GLU A 53 -0.78 -3.54 -14.62
C GLU A 53 0.52 -2.91 -15.14
N LYS A 54 1.07 -1.93 -14.41
CA LYS A 54 2.15 -1.05 -14.90
C LYS A 54 3.36 -0.99 -13.98
N GLY A 55 3.31 -1.61 -12.80
CA GLY A 55 4.31 -1.44 -11.74
C GLY A 55 5.59 -2.26 -11.91
N ASP A 56 5.55 -3.40 -12.62
CA ASP A 56 6.69 -4.34 -12.72
C ASP A 56 8.02 -3.67 -13.12
N PRO A 57 8.08 -2.81 -14.16
CA PRO A 57 9.34 -2.16 -14.54
C PRO A 57 9.96 -1.36 -13.40
N TYR A 58 9.14 -0.62 -12.66
CA TYR A 58 9.57 0.25 -11.56
C TYR A 58 9.97 -0.53 -10.31
N LEU A 59 9.23 -1.60 -9.99
CA LEU A 59 9.58 -2.49 -8.88
C LEU A 59 10.94 -3.16 -9.13
N ARG A 60 11.18 -3.63 -10.36
CA ARG A 60 12.45 -4.25 -10.76
C ARG A 60 13.62 -3.29 -10.79
N SER A 61 13.39 -2.03 -11.19
CA SER A 61 14.43 -1.00 -11.22
C SER A 61 14.58 -0.23 -9.90
N GLN A 62 13.77 -0.54 -8.88
CA GLN A 62 13.73 0.19 -7.61
C GLN A 62 13.46 1.69 -7.79
N ASP A 63 12.59 2.01 -8.75
CA ASP A 63 12.25 3.38 -9.10
C ASP A 63 10.91 3.80 -8.45
N ALA A 64 10.98 4.16 -7.18
CA ALA A 64 9.81 4.64 -6.44
C ALA A 64 9.22 5.93 -7.03
N ALA A 65 10.05 6.79 -7.65
CA ALA A 65 9.59 8.04 -8.24
C ALA A 65 8.80 7.79 -9.54
N GLY A 66 9.30 6.89 -10.40
CA GLY A 66 8.58 6.45 -11.60
C GLY A 66 7.27 5.72 -11.27
N LEU A 67 7.27 4.91 -10.22
CA LEU A 67 6.05 4.26 -9.72
C LEU A 67 5.03 5.30 -9.24
N CYS A 68 5.48 6.28 -8.45
CA CYS A 68 4.64 7.38 -7.97
C CYS A 68 4.05 8.20 -9.13
N ALA A 69 4.86 8.56 -10.13
CA ALA A 69 4.40 9.27 -11.32
C ALA A 69 3.31 8.49 -12.07
N THR A 70 3.50 7.18 -12.25
CA THR A 70 2.52 6.29 -12.91
C THR A 70 1.20 6.22 -12.13
N CYS A 71 1.28 6.17 -10.81
CA CYS A 71 0.12 6.20 -9.92
C CYS A 71 -0.64 7.53 -10.01
N LEU A 72 0.06 8.67 -10.02
CA LEU A 72 -0.54 10.00 -10.19
C LEU A 72 -1.21 10.15 -11.56
N GLU A 73 -0.53 9.74 -12.65
CA GLU A 73 -1.08 9.78 -14.01
C GLU A 73 -2.32 8.89 -14.18
N SER A 74 -2.40 7.80 -13.39
CA SER A 74 -3.55 6.89 -13.39
C SER A 74 -4.70 7.36 -12.48
N GLY A 75 -4.56 8.52 -11.83
CA GLY A 75 -5.65 9.19 -11.11
C GLY A 75 -5.74 8.90 -9.61
N ILE A 76 -4.67 8.41 -8.97
CA ILE A 76 -4.68 8.24 -7.51
C ILE A 76 -4.77 9.61 -6.82
N SER A 77 -5.82 9.79 -6.03
CA SER A 77 -6.11 11.02 -5.29
C SER A 77 -5.44 11.02 -3.90
N LEU A 78 -4.11 10.96 -3.88
CA LEU A 78 -3.30 11.11 -2.66
C LEU A 78 -2.34 12.30 -2.82
N PRO A 79 -1.97 12.99 -1.72
CA PRO A 79 -0.89 13.96 -1.74
C PRO A 79 0.39 13.32 -2.30
N ALA A 80 1.05 13.99 -3.26
CA ALA A 80 2.19 13.41 -3.99
C ALA A 80 3.35 12.98 -3.08
N THR A 81 3.60 13.74 -2.01
CA THR A 81 4.62 13.43 -1.00
C THR A 81 4.29 12.15 -0.22
N MET A 82 3.03 11.94 0.11
CA MET A 82 2.54 10.74 0.79
C MET A 82 2.60 9.53 -0.13
N LEU A 83 2.10 9.67 -1.36
CA LEU A 83 2.15 8.61 -2.36
C LEU A 83 3.60 8.21 -2.69
N LEU A 84 4.53 9.16 -2.75
CA LEU A 84 5.95 8.86 -2.96
C LEU A 84 6.51 8.00 -1.82
N LYS A 85 6.20 8.34 -0.55
CA LYS A 85 6.62 7.52 0.61
C LYS A 85 6.06 6.10 0.52
N MET A 86 4.77 5.97 0.21
CA MET A 86 4.14 4.67 0.01
C MET A 86 4.82 3.87 -1.10
N CYS A 87 5.11 4.49 -2.25
CA CYS A 87 5.83 3.85 -3.34
C CYS A 87 7.26 3.42 -2.94
N GLN A 88 7.96 4.22 -2.12
CA GLN A 88 9.27 3.84 -1.56
C GLN A 88 9.14 2.58 -0.69
N THR A 89 8.22 2.58 0.28
CA THR A 89 7.95 1.42 1.13
C THR A 89 7.59 0.17 0.31
N ILE A 90 6.72 0.30 -0.70
CA ILE A 90 6.35 -0.82 -1.58
C ILE A 90 7.57 -1.35 -2.34
N THR A 91 8.39 -0.48 -2.94
CA THR A 91 9.60 -0.89 -3.66
C THR A 91 10.60 -1.58 -2.73
N GLU A 92 10.80 -1.07 -1.52
CA GLU A 92 11.71 -1.66 -0.53
C GLU A 92 11.22 -3.05 -0.08
N LEU A 93 9.95 -3.19 0.28
CA LEU A 93 9.36 -4.46 0.69
C LEU A 93 9.38 -5.50 -0.44
N SER A 94 9.20 -5.07 -1.70
CA SER A 94 9.28 -5.96 -2.86
C SER A 94 10.67 -6.58 -3.06
N THR A 95 11.73 -5.96 -2.52
CA THR A 95 13.09 -6.52 -2.55
C THR A 95 13.42 -7.48 -1.42
N LEU A 96 12.69 -7.42 -0.30
CA LEU A 96 13.01 -8.25 0.87
C LEU A 96 12.83 -9.75 0.56
N ASP A 97 11.94 -10.11 -0.37
CA ASP A 97 11.84 -11.48 -0.91
C ASP A 97 13.08 -11.91 -1.71
N ALA A 98 13.75 -10.99 -2.41
CA ALA A 98 14.96 -11.32 -3.18
C ALA A 98 16.13 -11.74 -2.26
N LYS A 99 16.09 -11.37 -0.97
CA LYS A 99 17.02 -11.87 0.05
C LYS A 99 16.52 -13.14 0.77
N PHE A 100 15.21 -13.36 0.88
CA PHE A 100 14.66 -14.54 1.56
C PHE A 100 14.74 -15.84 0.74
N ILE A 101 15.04 -15.79 -0.56
CA ILE A 101 15.22 -17.02 -1.38
C ILE A 101 16.67 -17.58 -1.29
N LEU A 102 17.62 -16.87 -0.69
CA LEU A 102 19.03 -17.27 -0.67
C LEU A 102 19.60 -17.71 0.68
N ASP A 103 18.92 -17.46 1.80
CA ASP A 103 19.39 -17.89 3.11
C ASP A 103 18.21 -18.27 4.01
N THR A 104 17.99 -19.58 4.22
CA THR A 104 17.97 -20.26 5.54
C THR A 104 17.11 -21.55 5.56
N GLU A 105 17.66 -22.57 6.22
CA GLU A 105 17.16 -23.96 6.32
C GLU A 105 16.12 -24.22 7.43
N ASP A 106 15.56 -23.20 8.11
CA ASP A 106 14.64 -23.41 9.24
C ASP A 106 13.26 -22.78 8.99
N GLY A 107 12.41 -23.56 8.32
CA GLY A 107 11.05 -23.17 7.92
C GLY A 107 10.08 -23.01 9.09
N THR A 108 9.97 -21.79 9.63
CA THR A 108 8.79 -21.40 10.43
C THR A 108 8.32 -20.00 10.08
N SER A 109 7.26 -19.89 9.25
CA SER A 109 6.56 -18.62 9.01
C SER A 109 5.33 -18.55 9.93
N LEU A 110 5.36 -17.61 10.88
CA LEU A 110 4.20 -17.26 11.70
C LEU A 110 3.29 -16.30 10.90
N TYR A 111 2.22 -16.83 10.31
CA TYR A 111 1.09 -16.02 9.86
C TYR A 111 -0.06 -16.19 10.85
N TYR A 112 -0.26 -15.21 11.73
CA TYR A 112 -1.50 -15.10 12.51
C TYR A 112 -2.50 -14.29 11.67
N MET A 113 -3.27 -14.95 10.81
CA MET A 113 -4.49 -14.38 10.26
C MET A 113 -5.66 -15.21 10.79
N LYS A 114 -6.25 -14.74 11.89
CA LYS A 114 -7.43 -15.33 12.51
C LYS A 114 -8.63 -15.03 11.62
N MET A 115 -8.85 -15.83 10.59
CA MET A 115 -10.08 -15.81 9.80
C MET A 115 -11.18 -16.43 10.67
N VAL A 116 -12.01 -15.58 11.30
CA VAL A 116 -13.32 -15.97 11.80
C VAL A 116 -14.32 -15.61 10.72
N VAL A 117 -14.90 -16.61 10.03
CA VAL A 117 -16.24 -16.51 9.48
C VAL A 117 -16.91 -17.89 9.61
N THR A 118 -18.09 -17.86 10.24
CA THR A 118 -19.12 -18.88 10.53
C THR A 118 -19.15 -20.17 9.72
#